data_AF-A0A7W1SN61-F1
#
_entry.id   AF-A0A7W1SN61-F1
#
_cell.length_a   1.000
_cell.length_b   1.000
_cell.length_c   1.000
_cell.angle_alpha   90.00
_cell.angle_beta   90.00
_cell.angle_gamma   90.00
#
_symmetry.space_group_name_H-M   'P 1'
#
loop_
_entity.id
_entity.type
_entity.pdbx_description
1 polymer ?
#
loop_
_entity_poly.entity_id
_entity_poly.type
_entity_poly.pdbx_seq_one_letter_code
_entity_poly.pdbx_strand_id
1 'polypeptide(L)'
;MGSLNLIPTEKIIERLQYENPWWVSKQIPEVYSAMSKRLYFDLFYPFVKEKSVRRALVLMGPRRVGKTVMLFHSIHELLEEEVNPQQIFFVGIDNP
;
A
#
# COMPACT_ATOMS: atom_id res chain seq x y z
N MET A 1 30.56 -14.55 -11.16
CA MET A 1 30.02 -13.94 -9.93
C MET A 1 28.54 -14.28 -9.88
N GLY A 2 28.18 -15.40 -9.27
CA GLY A 2 26.78 -15.80 -9.13
C GLY A 2 26.12 -14.91 -8.08
N SER A 3 25.07 -14.19 -8.47
CA SER A 3 24.21 -13.50 -7.52
C SER A 3 23.63 -14.54 -6.57
N LEU A 4 24.00 -14.45 -5.29
CA LEU A 4 23.33 -15.16 -4.20
C LEU A 4 21.89 -14.61 -4.12
N ASN A 5 20.98 -15.21 -4.87
CA ASN A 5 19.54 -15.05 -4.61
C ASN A 5 19.25 -15.83 -3.32
N LEU A 6 19.55 -15.20 -2.17
CA LEU A 6 19.33 -15.74 -0.83
C LEU A 6 17.86 -16.13 -0.58
N ILE A 7 16.94 -15.61 -1.37
CA ILE A 7 15.51 -15.90 -1.32
C ILE A 7 15.04 -16.26 -2.74
N PRO A 8 14.35 -17.40 -2.94
CA PRO A 8 13.75 -17.74 -4.23
C PRO A 8 12.74 -16.70 -4.69
N THR A 9 12.74 -16.37 -5.99
CA THR A 9 11.84 -15.38 -6.57
C THR A 9 10.37 -15.71 -6.31
N GLU A 10 10.02 -17.00 -6.34
CA GLU A 10 8.68 -17.50 -6.08
C GLU A 10 8.22 -17.13 -4.67
N LYS A 11 9.12 -17.20 -3.68
CA LYS A 11 8.82 -16.81 -2.30
C LYS A 11 8.57 -15.32 -2.14
N ILE A 12 9.32 -14.50 -2.90
CA ILE A 12 9.10 -13.05 -2.94
C ILE A 12 7.73 -12.74 -3.54
N ILE A 13 7.39 -13.39 -4.66
CA ILE A 13 6.10 -13.21 -5.34
C ILE A 13 4.94 -13.66 -4.45
N GLU A 14 5.04 -14.85 -3.83
CA GLU A 14 4.04 -15.35 -2.89
C GLU A 14 3.80 -14.36 -1.75
N ARG A 15 4.88 -13.79 -1.19
CA ARG A 15 4.77 -12.80 -0.11
C ARG A 15 4.09 -11.51 -0.56
N LEU A 16 4.46 -10.99 -1.72
CA LEU A 16 3.84 -9.78 -2.27
C LEU A 16 2.35 -10.04 -2.57
N GLN A 17 1.99 -11.17 -3.19
CA GLN A 17 0.59 -11.50 -3.44
C GLN A 17 -0.22 -11.61 -2.15
N TYR A 18 0.35 -12.20 -1.10
CA TYR A 18 -0.28 -12.29 0.21
C TYR A 18 -0.56 -10.91 0.83
N GLU A 19 0.38 -9.96 0.73
CA GLU A 19 0.22 -8.61 1.27
C GLU A 19 -0.65 -7.70 0.42
N ASN A 20 -0.88 -8.07 -0.85
CA ASN A 20 -1.58 -7.26 -1.85
C ASN A 20 -2.83 -7.98 -2.41
N PRO A 21 -3.82 -8.35 -1.57
CA PRO A 21 -4.97 -9.13 -2.02
C PRO A 21 -5.81 -8.45 -3.12
N TRP A 22 -5.78 -7.10 -3.20
CA TRP A 22 -6.49 -6.33 -4.22
C TRP A 22 -6.00 -6.60 -5.65
N TRP A 23 -4.82 -7.19 -5.85
CA TRP A 23 -4.37 -7.61 -7.17
C TRP A 23 -5.34 -8.57 -7.86
N VAL A 24 -6.07 -9.34 -7.07
CA VAL A 24 -7.10 -10.28 -7.56
C VAL A 24 -8.50 -9.80 -7.17
N SER A 25 -8.72 -9.46 -5.90
CA SER A 25 -10.05 -9.12 -5.40
C SER A 25 -10.54 -7.74 -5.84
N LYS A 26 -9.63 -6.87 -6.29
CA LYS A 26 -9.86 -5.43 -6.53
C LYS A 26 -10.39 -4.68 -5.31
N GLN A 27 -10.21 -5.24 -4.12
CA GLN A 27 -10.71 -4.69 -2.85
C GLN A 27 -9.64 -4.82 -1.76
N ILE A 28 -9.55 -3.81 -0.91
CA ILE A 28 -8.74 -3.87 0.31
C ILE A 28 -9.43 -4.73 1.39
N PRO A 29 -8.71 -5.20 2.43
CA PRO A 29 -9.33 -5.93 3.53
C PRO A 29 -10.46 -5.14 4.21
N GLU A 30 -11.57 -5.82 4.50
CA GLU A 30 -12.81 -5.22 5.05
C GLU A 30 -12.57 -4.42 6.34
N VAL A 31 -11.66 -4.89 7.19
CA VAL A 31 -11.27 -4.21 8.43
C VAL A 31 -10.82 -2.76 8.20
N TYR A 32 -10.29 -2.43 7.03
CA TYR A 32 -9.86 -1.08 6.70
C TYR A 32 -10.91 -0.30 5.92
N SER A 33 -11.63 -0.94 4.99
CA SER A 33 -12.68 -0.27 4.20
C SER A 33 -13.90 0.10 5.04
N ALA A 34 -14.23 -0.69 6.07
CA ALA A 34 -15.33 -0.39 6.99
C ALA A 34 -15.02 0.76 7.97
N MET A 35 -13.75 1.19 8.08
CA MET A 35 -13.38 2.32 8.95
C MET A 35 -13.70 3.67 8.28
N SER A 36 -14.23 4.62 9.06
CA SER A 36 -14.38 6.01 8.60
C SER A 36 -13.07 6.58 8.07
N LYS A 37 -13.14 7.34 6.96
CA LYS A 37 -11.99 8.06 6.39
C LYS A 37 -11.30 8.90 7.48
N ARG A 38 -9.96 8.87 7.48
CA ARG A 38 -9.15 9.61 8.46
C ARG A 38 -9.28 11.12 8.23
N LEU A 39 -9.29 11.91 9.32
CA LEU A 39 -9.46 13.37 9.28
C LEU A 39 -8.54 14.08 8.25
N TYR A 40 -7.29 13.63 8.12
CA TYR A 40 -6.31 14.25 7.22
C TYR A 40 -6.26 13.59 5.83
N PHE A 41 -7.19 12.68 5.51
CA PHE A 41 -7.13 11.92 4.27
C PHE A 41 -7.19 12.82 3.04
N ASP A 42 -8.16 13.74 3.01
CA ASP A 42 -8.36 14.64 1.86
C ASP A 42 -7.18 15.62 1.67
N LEU A 43 -6.43 15.91 2.73
CA LEU A 43 -5.20 16.70 2.66
C LEU A 43 -4.01 15.86 2.19
N PHE A 44 -3.96 14.57 2.56
CA PHE A 44 -2.84 13.68 2.28
C PHE A 44 -2.90 13.08 0.87
N TYR A 45 -4.08 12.64 0.44
CA TYR A 45 -4.27 11.88 -0.80
C TYR A 45 -3.82 12.59 -2.09
N PRO A 46 -3.98 13.92 -2.25
CA PRO A 46 -3.44 14.63 -3.42
C PRO A 46 -1.93 14.43 -3.59
N PHE A 47 -1.16 14.34 -2.50
CA PHE A 47 0.27 14.09 -2.55
C PHE A 47 0.63 12.65 -2.94
N VAL A 48 -0.27 11.69 -2.69
CA VAL A 48 -0.10 10.29 -3.14
C VAL A 48 -0.23 10.20 -4.66
N LYS A 49 -1.12 10.99 -5.26
CA LYS A 49 -1.36 11.02 -6.71
C LYS A 49 -0.37 11.86 -7.50
N GLU A 50 0.32 12.78 -6.82
CA GLU A 50 1.28 13.68 -7.46
C GLU A 50 2.54 12.93 -7.93
N LYS A 51 2.56 12.57 -9.22
CA LYS A 51 3.65 11.82 -9.87
C LYS A 51 4.53 12.68 -10.78
N SER A 52 4.17 13.95 -11.04
CA SER A 52 4.97 14.81 -11.94
C SER A 52 6.34 15.10 -11.33
N VAL A 53 6.38 15.26 -10.01
CA VAL A 53 7.60 15.35 -9.21
C VAL A 53 7.95 13.97 -8.69
N ARG A 54 9.10 13.42 -9.11
CA ARG A 54 9.60 12.10 -8.70
C ARG A 54 10.12 12.09 -7.26
N ARG A 55 9.24 12.28 -6.29
CA ARG A 55 9.55 12.29 -4.85
C ARG A 55 8.83 11.19 -4.10
N ALA A 56 9.45 10.69 -3.03
CA ALA A 56 8.77 9.85 -2.07
C ALA A 56 7.95 10.72 -1.10
N LEU A 57 6.75 10.25 -0.76
CA LEU A 57 5.92 10.84 0.30
C LEU A 57 6.15 10.07 1.60
N VAL A 58 6.47 10.78 2.69
CA VAL A 58 6.72 10.17 3.99
C VAL A 58 5.62 10.57 4.97
N LEU A 59 4.84 9.60 5.43
CA LEU A 59 3.83 9.80 6.47
C LEU A 59 4.42 9.50 7.86
N MET A 60 4.71 10.54 8.64
CA MET A 60 5.33 10.43 9.97
C MET A 60 4.33 10.60 11.12
N GLY A 61 4.68 10.08 12.30
CA GLY A 61 3.91 10.29 13.54
C GLY A 61 4.08 9.15 14.56
N PRO A 62 3.54 9.30 15.78
CA PRO A 62 3.65 8.31 16.85
C PRO A 62 3.10 6.92 16.50
N ARG A 63 3.46 5.89 17.28
CA ARG A 63 2.93 4.53 17.06
C ARG A 63 1.40 4.53 17.25
N ARG A 64 0.68 3.74 16.44
CA ARG A 64 -0.79 3.52 16.52
C ARG A 64 -1.68 4.75 16.26
N VAL A 65 -1.19 5.81 15.62
CA VAL A 65 -2.02 6.97 15.22
C VAL A 65 -2.82 6.78 13.92
N GLY A 66 -2.88 5.56 13.38
CA GLY A 66 -3.66 5.26 12.18
C GLY A 66 -2.94 5.47 10.84
N LYS A 67 -1.60 5.61 10.83
CA LYS A 67 -0.81 5.74 9.58
C LYS A 67 -1.06 4.61 8.58
N THR A 68 -1.04 3.36 9.04
CA THR A 68 -1.36 2.19 8.21
C THR A 68 -2.76 2.25 7.65
N VAL A 69 -3.74 2.70 8.45
CA VAL A 69 -5.13 2.85 7.99
C VAL A 69 -5.21 3.91 6.89
N MET A 70 -4.50 5.04 7.04
CA MET A 70 -4.42 6.08 6.02
C MET A 70 -3.78 5.57 4.70
N LEU A 71 -2.78 4.67 4.78
CA LEU A 71 -2.24 4.00 3.59
C LEU A 71 -3.28 3.11 2.91
N PHE A 72 -3.99 2.25 3.66
CA PHE A 72 -5.03 1.39 3.09
C PHE A 72 -6.21 2.18 2.50
N HIS A 73 -6.62 3.29 3.13
CA HIS A 73 -7.60 4.20 2.54
C HIS A 73 -7.09 4.82 1.23
N SER A 74 -5.79 5.10 1.12
CA SER A 74 -5.21 5.62 -0.12
C SER A 74 -5.22 4.56 -1.23
N ILE A 75 -4.92 3.31 -0.89
CA ILE A 75 -5.02 2.16 -1.81
C ILE A 75 -6.47 1.99 -2.28
N HIS A 76 -7.43 2.03 -1.35
CA HIS A 76 -8.85 1.94 -1.69
C HIS A 76 -9.28 3.03 -2.67
N GLU A 77 -8.93 4.29 -2.40
CA GLU A 77 -9.28 5.41 -3.28
C GLU A 77 -8.62 5.28 -4.67
N LEU A 78 -7.37 4.80 -4.74
CA LEU A 78 -6.72 4.51 -6.03
C LEU A 78 -7.48 3.43 -6.81
N LEU A 79 -8.03 2.42 -6.14
CA LEU A 79 -8.84 1.37 -6.79
C LEU A 79 -10.19 1.92 -7.28
N GLU A 80 -10.85 2.77 -6.50
CA GLU A 80 -12.08 3.48 -6.92
C GLU A 80 -11.83 4.42 -8.11
N GLU A 81 -10.64 5.00 -8.20
CA GLU A 81 -10.18 5.77 -9.37
C GLU A 81 -9.69 4.90 -10.54
N GLU A 82 -9.98 3.60 -10.52
CA GLU A 82 -9.65 2.62 -11.57
C GLU A 82 -8.15 2.48 -11.89
N VAL A 83 -7.27 2.86 -10.96
CA VAL A 83 -5.84 2.57 -11.09
C VAL A 83 -5.64 1.06 -11.13
N ASN A 84 -4.84 0.59 -12.09
CA ASN A 84 -4.56 -0.83 -12.25
C ASN A 84 -4.07 -1.43 -10.90
N PRO A 85 -4.80 -2.40 -10.31
CA PRO A 85 -4.44 -2.98 -9.02
C PRO A 85 -3.02 -3.54 -8.99
N GLN A 86 -2.55 -4.09 -10.12
CA GLN A 86 -1.20 -4.66 -10.28
C GLN A 86 -0.09 -3.59 -10.29
N GLN A 87 -0.43 -2.29 -10.25
CA GLN A 87 0.51 -1.18 -10.12
C GLN A 87 0.54 -0.59 -8.70
N ILE A 88 -0.25 -1.14 -7.77
CA ILE A 88 -0.33 -0.67 -6.38
C ILE A 88 0.25 -1.74 -5.47
N PHE A 89 1.33 -1.39 -4.77
CA PHE A 89 2.08 -2.31 -3.91
C PHE A 89 2.12 -1.78 -2.48
N PHE A 90 1.83 -2.65 -1.52
CA PHE A 90 2.14 -2.53 -0.12
C PHE A 90 3.20 -3.57 0.21
N VAL A 91 4.19 -3.15 0.99
CA VAL A 91 5.26 -4.01 1.48
C VAL A 91 5.42 -3.73 2.96
N GLY A 92 5.07 -4.70 3.79
CA GLY A 92 5.27 -4.65 5.23
C GLY A 92 6.72 -5.02 5.58
N ILE A 93 7.42 -4.18 6.33
CA ILE A 93 8.81 -4.45 6.78
C ILE A 93 8.83 -5.11 8.17
N ASP A 94 7.66 -5.23 8.81
CA ASP A 94 7.53 -5.61 10.22
C ASP A 94 7.49 -7.14 10.42
N ASN A 95 7.36 -7.91 9.34
CA ASN A 95 7.31 -9.37 9.39
C ASN A 95 8.73 -9.95 9.11
N PRO A 96 9.34 -10.64 10.09
CA PRO A 96 10.68 -11.23 9.93
C PRO A 96 10.73 -12.36 8.91
#